data_AF-A0A1I2TPW5-F1
#
_entry.id   AF-A0A1I2TPW5-F1
#
_cell.length_a   1.000
_cell.length_b   1.000
_cell.length_c   1.000
_cell.angle_alpha   90.00
_cell.angle_beta   90.00
_cell.angle_gamma   90.00
#
_symmetry.space_group_name_H-M   'P 1'
#
loop_
_entity.id
_entity.type
_entity.pdbx_description
1 polymer ?
#
loop_
_entity_poly.entity_id
_entity_poly.type
_entity_poly.pdbx_seq_one_letter_code
_entity_poly.pdbx_strand_id
1 'polypeptide(L)'
;MEKKRESLCESIAGNGCGLKKVLNIIGGKWKILILCLIDDEETVRYNEMRKKIFGITNTMLAQSLKEMESDGLVIRHQYMEMPVRVEYTLTDKAKSMIPILLELKAWGEKNL
;
A
#
# COMPACT_ATOMS: atom_id res chain seq x y z
N MET A 1 -23.73 12.88 24.44
CA MET A 1 -22.25 12.89 24.58
C MET A 1 -21.68 13.40 23.27
N GLU A 2 -21.40 14.70 23.17
CA GLU A 2 -20.70 15.27 22.02
C GLU A 2 -19.29 14.68 21.96
N LYS A 3 -19.03 13.83 20.97
CA LYS A 3 -17.66 13.46 20.62
C LYS A 3 -16.98 14.74 20.15
N LYS A 4 -16.13 15.32 21.00
CA LYS A 4 -15.22 16.41 20.64
C LYS A 4 -14.49 15.96 19.36
N ARG A 5 -14.73 16.66 18.24
CA ARG A 5 -14.16 16.31 16.94
C ARG A 5 -12.64 16.37 17.07
N GLU A 6 -11.99 15.22 17.14
CA GLU A 6 -10.53 15.16 17.05
C GLU A 6 -10.12 15.80 15.72
N SER A 7 -9.24 16.80 15.82
CA SER A 7 -8.67 17.40 14.62
C SER A 7 -7.70 16.39 14.00
N LEU A 8 -7.88 16.09 12.71
CA LEU A 8 -6.97 15.21 11.96
C LEU A 8 -5.54 15.77 11.91
N CYS A 9 -5.37 17.09 12.10
CA CYS A 9 -4.07 17.72 12.32
C CYS A 9 -4.25 19.15 12.87
N GLU A 10 -3.34 19.61 13.74
CA GLU A 10 -3.27 21.01 14.19
C GLU A 10 -2.89 21.97 13.05
N SER A 11 -2.17 21.49 12.03
CA SER A 11 -1.89 22.22 10.79
C SER A 11 -1.97 21.27 9.60
N ILE A 12 -3.03 21.36 8.80
CA ILE A 12 -3.14 20.56 7.57
C ILE A 12 -1.90 20.83 6.71
N ALA A 13 -1.09 19.80 6.51
CA ALA A 13 0.13 19.80 5.71
C ALA A 13 1.40 20.50 6.28
N GLY A 14 1.44 20.85 7.57
CA GLY A 14 2.64 21.35 8.24
C GLY A 14 3.70 20.28 8.58
N ASN A 15 4.87 20.72 9.07
CA ASN A 15 5.93 19.81 9.52
C ASN A 15 5.44 18.99 10.73
N GLY A 16 5.34 17.67 10.56
CA GLY A 16 4.84 16.75 11.60
C GLY A 16 3.45 16.17 11.36
N CYS A 17 2.71 16.63 10.35
CA CYS A 17 1.39 16.09 10.02
C CYS A 17 1.47 14.59 9.63
N GLY A 18 0.92 13.72 10.48
CA GLY A 18 0.89 12.27 10.25
C GLY A 18 0.16 11.90 8.96
N LEU A 19 -0.96 12.56 8.66
CA LEU A 19 -1.71 12.33 7.43
C LEU A 19 -0.89 12.67 6.18
N LYS A 20 -0.14 13.78 6.19
CA LYS A 20 0.77 14.12 5.08
C LYS A 20 1.86 13.06 4.90
N LYS A 21 2.42 12.55 6.00
CA LYS A 21 3.41 11.45 5.94
C LYS A 21 2.83 10.20 5.31
N VAL A 22 1.62 9.81 5.69
CA VAL A 22 0.90 8.67 5.10
C VAL A 22 0.66 8.90 3.60
N LEU A 23 0.12 10.06 3.22
CA LEU A 23 -0.13 10.39 1.81
C LEU A 23 1.16 10.41 0.96
N ASN A 24 2.31 10.77 1.53
CA ASN A 24 3.57 10.73 0.80
C ASN A 24 4.02 9.29 0.49
N ILE A 25 3.80 8.35 1.41
CA ILE A 25 4.27 6.96 1.24
C ILE A 25 3.29 6.09 0.46
N ILE A 26 1.97 6.25 0.68
CA ILE A 26 0.93 5.39 0.08
C ILE A 26 0.05 6.11 -0.93
N GLY A 27 0.24 7.42 -1.09
CA GLY A 27 -0.44 8.18 -2.12
C GLY A 27 -0.03 7.72 -3.52
N GLY A 28 -0.90 8.06 -4.47
CA GLY A 28 -0.78 7.62 -5.85
C GLY A 28 -1.78 6.52 -6.20
N LYS A 29 -1.86 6.21 -7.50
CA LYS A 29 -2.91 5.35 -8.05
C LYS A 29 -2.78 3.87 -7.66
N TRP A 30 -1.55 3.40 -7.47
CA TRP A 30 -1.27 1.95 -7.47
C TRP A 30 -0.89 1.37 -6.11
N LYS A 31 -0.30 2.15 -5.20
CA LYS A 31 0.30 1.63 -3.96
C LYS A 31 -0.73 0.96 -3.04
N ILE A 32 -1.90 1.57 -2.86
CA ILE A 32 -2.99 0.97 -2.06
C ILE A 32 -3.48 -0.35 -2.69
N LEU A 33 -3.65 -0.38 -4.01
CA LEU A 33 -4.08 -1.60 -4.72
C LEU A 33 -3.05 -2.74 -4.59
N ILE A 34 -1.76 -2.40 -4.64
CA ILE A 34 -0.66 -3.35 -4.42
C ILE A 34 -0.70 -3.88 -2.98
N LEU A 35 -0.90 -3.01 -1.99
CA LEU A 35 -0.99 -3.44 -0.59
C LEU A 35 -2.14 -4.42 -0.36
N CYS A 36 -3.35 -4.08 -0.81
CA CYS A 36 -4.51 -4.96 -0.66
C CYS A 36 -4.27 -6.31 -1.34
N LEU A 37 -3.67 -6.32 -2.54
CA LEU A 37 -3.40 -7.56 -3.25
C LEU A 37 -2.36 -8.45 -2.56
N ILE A 38 -1.30 -7.87 -1.98
CA ILE A 38 -0.31 -8.67 -1.25
C ILE A 38 -0.91 -9.17 0.07
N ASP A 39 -1.77 -8.39 0.72
CA ASP A 39 -2.49 -8.81 1.93
C ASP A 39 -3.39 -10.02 1.66
N ASP A 40 -4.21 -9.95 0.61
CA ASP A 40 -5.16 -11.02 0.24
C ASP A 40 -4.46 -12.36 -0.10
N GLU A 41 -3.23 -12.31 -0.61
CA GLU A 41 -2.50 -13.49 -1.12
C GLU A 41 -1.33 -13.92 -0.23
N GLU A 42 -1.04 -13.15 0.82
CA GLU A 42 0.14 -13.21 1.71
C GLU A 42 1.51 -13.01 1.02
N THR A 43 1.72 -13.62 -0.15
CA THR A 43 2.95 -13.57 -0.95
C THR A 43 2.60 -13.59 -2.45
N VAL A 44 3.10 -12.62 -3.22
CA VAL A 44 2.74 -12.48 -4.65
C VAL A 44 3.95 -12.33 -5.55
N ARG A 45 3.97 -13.05 -6.68
CA ARG A 45 5.00 -12.87 -7.72
C ARG A 45 4.75 -11.63 -8.57
N TYR A 46 5.81 -10.98 -9.05
CA TYR A 46 5.71 -9.78 -9.88
C TYR A 46 4.72 -9.90 -11.05
N ASN A 47 4.82 -11.01 -11.81
CA ASN A 47 3.98 -11.22 -12.99
C ASN A 47 2.51 -11.50 -12.65
N GLU A 48 2.24 -12.11 -11.49
CA GLU A 48 0.88 -12.33 -11.00
C GLU A 48 0.27 -11.01 -10.55
N MET A 49 1.05 -10.19 -9.83
CA MET A 49 0.65 -8.84 -9.42
C MET A 49 0.23 -7.99 -10.61
N ARG A 50 1.04 -7.98 -11.69
CA ARG A 50 0.72 -7.25 -12.92
C ARG A 50 -0.57 -7.74 -13.59
N LYS A 51 -0.86 -9.05 -13.55
CA LYS A 51 -2.08 -9.61 -14.15
C LYS A 51 -3.33 -9.29 -13.34
N LYS A 52 -3.23 -9.25 -12.01
CA LYS A 52 -4.36 -9.01 -11.10
C LYS A 52 -4.71 -7.53 -10.99
N ILE A 53 -3.73 -6.62 -11.09
CA ILE A 53 -3.99 -5.17 -11.04
C ILE A 53 -4.32 -4.64 -12.44
N PHE A 54 -5.60 -4.43 -12.72
CA PHE A 54 -6.05 -3.96 -14.03
C PHE A 54 -5.47 -2.59 -14.41
N GLY A 55 -4.90 -2.51 -15.61
CA GLY A 55 -4.40 -1.26 -16.20
C GLY A 55 -3.04 -0.76 -15.68
N ILE A 56 -2.38 -1.48 -14.78
CA ILE A 56 -1.01 -1.11 -14.37
C ILE A 56 0.00 -1.53 -15.44
N THR A 57 0.92 -0.64 -15.79
CA THR A 57 2.03 -0.96 -16.70
C THR A 57 3.22 -1.55 -15.94
N ASN A 58 4.12 -2.26 -16.63
CA ASN A 58 5.36 -2.75 -16.00
C ASN A 58 6.15 -1.61 -15.35
N THR A 59 6.27 -0.46 -16.03
CA THR A 59 7.01 0.69 -15.51
C THR A 59 6.38 1.24 -14.23
N MET A 60 5.05 1.38 -14.20
CA MET A 60 4.34 1.87 -13.01
C MET A 60 4.41 0.88 -11.85
N LEU A 61 4.29 -0.42 -12.13
CA LEU A 61 4.40 -1.46 -11.11
C LEU A 61 5.82 -1.50 -10.51
N ALA A 62 6.85 -1.55 -11.35
CA ALA A 62 8.24 -1.55 -10.90
C ALA A 62 8.59 -0.30 -10.10
N GLN A 63 8.17 0.88 -10.54
CA GLN A 63 8.38 2.13 -9.81
C GLN A 63 7.67 2.13 -8.45
N SER A 64 6.40 1.69 -8.41
CA SER A 64 5.62 1.63 -7.17
C SER A 64 6.25 0.66 -6.17
N LEU A 65 6.64 -0.54 -6.61
CA LEU A 65 7.29 -1.54 -5.75
C LEU A 65 8.64 -1.04 -5.21
N LYS A 66 9.45 -0.38 -6.05
CA LYS A 66 10.72 0.21 -5.63
C LYS A 66 10.54 1.27 -4.54
N GLU A 67 9.55 2.17 -4.71
CA GLU A 67 9.23 3.17 -3.70
C GLU A 67 8.71 2.52 -2.42
N MET A 68 7.79 1.56 -2.53
CA MET A 68 7.22 0.86 -1.38
C MET A 68 8.28 0.04 -0.62
N GLU A 69 9.26 -0.54 -1.31
CA GLU A 69 10.41 -1.22 -0.69
C GLU A 69 11.27 -0.20 0.07
N SER A 70 11.58 0.94 -0.55
CA SER A 70 12.33 2.03 0.09
C SER A 70 11.61 2.63 1.31
N ASP A 71 10.27 2.70 1.27
CA ASP A 71 9.44 3.19 2.38
C ASP A 71 9.21 2.14 3.48
N GLY A 72 9.75 0.93 3.30
CA GLY A 72 9.62 -0.18 4.25
C GLY A 72 8.20 -0.72 4.34
N LEU A 73 7.46 -0.73 3.23
CA LEU A 73 6.09 -1.26 3.13
C LEU A 73 6.07 -2.69 2.58
N VAL A 74 6.98 -3.03 1.67
CA VAL A 74 7.07 -4.37 1.07
C VAL A 74 8.48 -4.92 1.20
N ILE A 75 8.57 -6.25 1.28
CA ILE A 75 9.83 -7.01 1.29
C ILE A 75 9.91 -7.77 -0.04
N ARG A 76 11.00 -7.56 -0.77
CA ARG A 76 11.32 -8.29 -2.01
C ARG A 76 12.15 -9.53 -1.69
N HIS A 77 11.59 -10.70 -1.99
CA HIS A 77 12.28 -11.99 -1.87
C HIS A 77 12.74 -12.45 -3.25
N GLN A 78 14.04 -12.71 -3.39
CA GLN A 78 14.61 -13.22 -4.63
C GLN A 78 15.10 -14.66 -4.45
N TYR A 79 14.57 -15.55 -5.26
CA TYR A 79 14.93 -16.98 -5.25
C TYR A 79 15.78 -17.29 -6.48
N MET A 80 17.04 -17.66 -6.27
CA MET A 80 17.99 -18.05 -7.31
C MET A 80 17.89 -19.53 -7.66
N GLU A 81 16.66 -20.04 -7.79
CA GLU A 81 16.37 -21.39 -8.27
C GLU A 81 15.99 -21.36 -9.76
N MET A 82 15.88 -22.52 -10.41
CA MET A 82 15.42 -22.61 -11.80
C MET A 82 13.93 -23.00 -11.80
N PRO A 83 13.01 -22.17 -12.31
CA PRO A 83 13.21 -20.82 -12.86
C PRO A 83 13.37 -19.74 -11.79
N VAL A 84 14.15 -18.68 -12.09
CA VAL A 84 14.36 -17.56 -11.17
C VAL A 84 13.05 -16.85 -10.93
N ARG A 85 12.71 -16.58 -9.66
CA ARG A 85 11.48 -15.87 -9.28
C ARG A 85 11.73 -14.80 -8.23
N VAL A 86 10.81 -13.82 -8.23
CA VAL A 86 10.77 -12.71 -7.27
C VAL A 86 9.38 -12.63 -6.69
N GLU A 87 9.31 -12.55 -5.37
CA GLU A 87 8.08 -12.47 -4.60
C GLU A 87 8.08 -11.26 -3.68
N TYR A 88 6.88 -10.79 -3.36
CA TYR A 88 6.67 -9.64 -2.49
C TYR A 88 5.74 -10.02 -1.36
N THR A 89 6.08 -9.54 -0.16
CA THR A 89 5.29 -9.69 1.07
C THR A 89 5.18 -8.34 1.77
N LEU A 90 4.16 -8.16 2.61
CA LEU A 90 4.03 -6.95 3.42
C LEU A 90 4.98 -6.98 4.62
N THR A 91 5.54 -5.82 4.97
CA THR A 91 6.18 -5.62 6.28
C THR A 91 5.13 -5.53 7.38
N ASP A 92 5.52 -5.73 8.64
CA ASP A 92 4.61 -5.54 9.78
C ASP A 92 4.05 -4.11 9.86
N LYS A 93 4.87 -3.11 9.47
CA LYS A 93 4.46 -1.72 9.32
C LYS A 93 3.31 -1.60 8.31
N ALA A 94 3.41 -2.22 7.14
CA ALA A 94 2.34 -2.19 6.14
C ALA A 94 1.09 -2.96 6.60
N LYS A 95 1.26 -4.12 7.25
CA LYS A 95 0.14 -4.91 7.82
C LYS A 95 -0.67 -4.10 8.84
N SER A 96 -0.02 -3.28 9.65
CA SER A 96 -0.72 -2.40 10.61
C SER A 96 -1.65 -1.36 9.95
N MET A 97 -1.50 -1.11 8.65
CA MET A 97 -2.32 -0.17 7.89
C MET A 97 -3.55 -0.82 7.26
N ILE A 98 -3.58 -2.14 7.13
CA ILE A 98 -4.68 -2.88 6.49
C ILE A 98 -6.04 -2.59 7.14
N PRO A 99 -6.18 -2.58 8.49
CA PRO A 99 -7.46 -2.23 9.12
C PRO A 99 -7.95 -0.82 8.72
N ILE A 100 -7.03 0.13 8.53
CA ILE A 100 -7.36 1.50 8.11
C ILE A 100 -7.87 1.52 6.66
N LEU A 101 -7.25 0.72 5.79
CA LEU A 101 -7.68 0.59 4.39
C LEU A 101 -9.05 -0.11 4.27
N LEU A 102 -9.37 -1.04 5.17
CA LEU A 102 -10.69 -1.67 5.24
C LEU A 102 -11.78 -0.65 5.61
N GLU A 103 -11.52 0.24 6.55
CA GLU A 103 -12.44 1.35 6.87
C GLU A 103 -12.62 2.31 5.69
N LEU A 104 -11.53 2.62 4.98
CA LEU A 104 -11.57 3.44 3.78
C LEU A 104 -12.38 2.78 2.65
N LYS A 105 -12.20 1.46 2.45
CA LYS A 105 -12.99 0.66 1.52
C LYS A 105 -14.48 0.70 1.87
N ALA A 106 -14.83 0.43 3.13
CA ALA A 106 -16.21 0.43 3.59
C ALA A 106 -16.89 1.81 3.39
N TRP A 107 -16.15 2.89 3.63
CA TRP A 107 -16.64 4.23 3.32
C TRP A 107 -16.89 4.42 1.82
N GLY A 108 -15.99 3.95 0.96
CA GLY A 108 -16.14 3.99 -0.49
C GLY A 108 -17.39 3.23 -0.95
N GLU A 109 -17.55 1.97 -0.54
CA GLU A 109 -18.71 1.13 -0.87
C GLU A 109 -20.05 1.73 -0.42
N LYS A 110 -20.03 2.54 0.65
CA LYS A 110 -21.24 3.18 1.18
C LYS A 110 -21.61 4.48 0.46
N ASN A 111 -20.64 5.21 -0.10
CA ASN A 111 -20.85 6.60 -0.53
C ASN A 111 -20.51 6.87 -2.01
N LEU A 112 -19.87 5.95 -2.73
CA LEU A 112 -19.47 6.09 -4.14
C LEU A 112 -20.07 4.96 -4.99
#